data_AF-A0A397JXT7-F1
#
_entry.id   AF-A0A397JXT7-F1
#
_cell.length_a   1.000
_cell.length_b   1.000
_cell.length_c   1.000
_cell.angle_alpha   90.00
_cell.angle_beta   90.00
_cell.angle_gamma   90.00
#
_symmetry.space_group_name_H-M   'P 1'
#
loop_
_entity.id
_entity.type
_entity.pdbx_description
1 polymer ?
#
loop_
_entity_poly.entity_id
_entity_poly.type
_entity_poly.pdbx_seq_one_letter_code
_entity_poly.pdbx_strand_id
1 'polypeptide(L)'
;MSTELNKFIFTGIEEELLTCMKHLESLKTQRCEQEYALQIQKYVSTSSTSTTSNINEFKLKERINLKKKELLNLKAINIVKDKAIESIEIGRVIINSLYPKESELSLQNSQFNELLNTRDSFVSEFLKSHQELLKVQAEMTKLQQAVIVRQHDNRELTKKIKKINQSSIGLNSMQSDVSNTKAKIAIVKNVLQGLILESGINWVEDEYLLKLMLKIGDLK
;
A
#
# COMPACT_ATOMS: atom_id res chain seq x y z
N MET A 1 79.45 7.49 -11.89
CA MET A 1 79.01 8.09 -10.61
C MET A 1 77.76 8.97 -10.78
N SER A 2 76.77 8.58 -11.60
CA SER A 2 75.58 9.43 -11.88
C SER A 2 74.25 8.77 -11.49
N THR A 3 74.29 7.56 -10.93
CA THR A 3 73.11 6.77 -10.55
C THR A 3 72.66 7.01 -9.11
N GLU A 4 73.57 7.42 -8.22
CA GLU A 4 73.23 7.70 -6.81
C GLU A 4 72.54 9.06 -6.64
N LEU A 5 72.92 10.07 -7.44
CA LEU A 5 72.31 11.40 -7.41
C LEU A 5 70.84 11.35 -7.86
N ASN A 6 70.54 10.60 -8.92
CA ASN A 6 69.17 10.43 -9.42
C ASN A 6 68.28 9.68 -8.44
N LYS A 7 68.82 8.71 -7.68
CA LYS A 7 68.05 7.96 -6.69
C LYS A 7 67.63 8.82 -5.50
N PHE A 8 68.48 9.77 -5.09
CA PHE A 8 68.17 10.76 -4.04
C PHE A 8 67.22 11.86 -4.50
N ILE A 9 67.31 12.29 -5.76
CA ILE A 9 66.41 13.30 -6.33
C ILE A 9 64.97 12.77 -6.44
N PHE A 10 64.80 11.51 -6.86
CA PHE A 10 63.47 10.88 -6.92
C PHE A 10 62.81 10.77 -5.54
N THR A 11 63.58 10.42 -4.49
CA THR A 11 63.04 10.36 -3.11
C THR A 11 62.65 11.75 -2.58
N GLY A 12 63.42 12.80 -2.91
CA GLY A 12 63.07 14.17 -2.51
C GLY A 12 61.79 14.70 -3.17
N ILE A 13 61.63 14.43 -4.47
CA ILE A 13 60.42 14.83 -5.23
C ILE A 13 59.20 14.04 -4.73
N GLU A 14 59.36 12.76 -4.41
CA GLU A 14 58.29 11.92 -3.86
C GLU A 14 57.85 12.41 -2.46
N GLU A 15 58.78 12.83 -1.61
CA GLU A 15 58.49 13.42 -0.30
C GLU A 15 57.79 14.79 -0.41
N GLU A 16 58.22 15.63 -1.34
CA GLU A 16 57.55 16.89 -1.67
C GLU A 16 56.13 16.65 -2.21
N LEU A 17 55.95 15.64 -3.06
CA LEU A 17 54.65 15.25 -3.60
C LEU A 17 53.72 14.73 -2.51
N LEU A 18 54.22 13.91 -1.58
CA LEU A 18 53.46 13.42 -0.44
C LEU A 18 53.05 14.55 0.51
N THR A 19 53.94 15.53 0.71
CA THR A 19 53.66 16.72 1.52
C THR A 19 52.59 17.60 0.85
N CYS A 20 52.68 17.77 -0.46
CA CYS A 20 51.70 18.51 -1.26
C CYS A 20 50.32 17.82 -1.24
N MET A 21 50.28 16.48 -1.33
CA MET A 21 49.05 15.70 -1.23
C MET A 21 48.37 15.86 0.15
N LYS A 22 49.14 15.77 1.23
CA LYS A 22 48.63 15.99 2.60
C LYS A 22 48.09 17.41 2.77
N HIS A 23 48.78 18.40 2.21
CA HIS A 23 48.31 19.79 2.25
C HIS A 23 47.00 19.99 1.47
N LEU A 24 46.87 19.36 0.31
CA LEU A 24 45.65 19.39 -0.50
C LEU A 24 44.46 18.74 0.24
N GLU A 25 44.70 17.64 0.95
CA GLU A 25 43.70 16.97 1.77
C GLU A 25 43.26 17.82 2.98
N SER A 26 44.20 18.51 3.63
CA SER A 26 43.91 19.48 4.68
C SER A 26 43.05 20.64 4.15
N LEU A 27 43.38 21.19 2.99
CA LEU A 27 42.61 22.27 2.37
C LEU A 27 41.20 21.83 1.95
N LYS A 28 41.05 20.59 1.47
CA LYS A 28 39.73 20.00 1.18
C LYS A 28 38.86 19.91 2.44
N THR A 29 39.46 19.47 3.55
CA THR A 29 38.76 19.36 4.84
C THR A 29 38.31 20.73 5.35
N GLN A 30 39.21 21.72 5.31
CA GLN A 30 38.91 23.10 5.70
C GLN A 30 37.81 23.72 4.84
N ARG A 31 37.79 23.45 3.53
CA ARG A 31 36.73 23.92 2.62
C ARG A 31 35.37 23.34 3.01
N CYS A 32 35.30 22.05 3.35
CA CYS A 32 34.06 21.43 3.81
C CYS A 32 33.55 22.05 5.12
N GLU A 33 34.44 22.33 6.08
CA GLU A 33 34.08 23.00 7.34
C GLU A 33 33.54 24.42 7.10
N GLN A 34 34.17 25.19 6.21
CA GLN A 34 33.72 26.53 5.84
C GLN A 34 32.37 26.52 5.12
N GLU A 35 32.14 25.58 4.19
CA GLU A 35 30.87 25.39 3.52
C GLU A 35 29.74 25.07 4.50
N TYR A 36 30.03 24.23 5.50
CA TYR A 36 29.09 23.90 6.58
C TYR A 36 28.77 25.12 7.45
N ALA A 37 29.78 25.89 7.87
CA ALA A 37 29.60 27.11 8.65
C ALA A 37 28.76 28.17 7.91
N LEU A 38 28.98 28.33 6.59
CA LEU A 38 28.18 29.25 5.76
C LEU A 38 26.73 28.80 5.61
N GLN A 39 26.45 27.49 5.58
CA GLN A 39 25.08 26.98 5.57
C GLN A 39 24.34 27.28 6.88
N ILE A 40 25.01 27.10 8.02
CA ILE A 40 24.46 27.44 9.33
C ILE A 40 24.17 28.95 9.42
N GLN A 41 25.11 29.79 8.98
CA GLN A 41 24.92 31.24 9.00
C GLN A 41 23.74 31.68 8.14
N LYS A 42 23.57 31.11 6.94
CA LYS A 42 22.40 31.38 6.07
C LYS A 42 21.09 31.01 6.75
N TYR A 43 21.06 29.91 7.49
CA TYR A 43 19.89 29.46 8.24
C TYR A 43 19.55 30.43 9.38
N VAL A 44 20.56 30.87 10.15
CA VAL A 44 20.38 31.82 11.27
C VAL A 44 19.95 33.21 10.76
N SER A 45 20.49 33.67 9.62
CA SER A 45 20.09 34.94 9.01
C SER A 45 18.69 34.94 8.40
N THR A 46 18.11 33.76 8.10
CA THR A 46 16.73 33.65 7.55
C THR A 46 15.65 33.52 8.63
N SER A 47 16.02 33.19 9.87
CA SER A 47 15.06 33.00 10.98
C SER A 47 14.61 34.28 11.71
N SER A 48 15.19 35.46 11.42
CA SER A 48 14.94 36.71 12.17
C SER A 48 13.83 37.62 11.62
N THR A 49 13.06 37.22 10.59
CA THR A 49 11.94 38.02 10.03
C THR A 49 10.60 37.28 10.07
N SER A 50 10.05 37.12 11.28
CA SER A 50 8.77 36.47 11.56
C SER A 50 7.59 37.42 11.34
N THR A 51 7.05 37.49 10.11
CA THR A 51 5.62 37.84 9.84
C THR A 51 5.17 37.55 8.39
N THR A 52 6.08 37.24 7.46
CA THR A 52 5.75 36.82 6.07
C THR A 52 5.81 35.30 5.85
N SER A 53 5.92 34.52 6.93
CA SER A 53 6.29 33.10 6.93
C SER A 53 5.40 32.22 6.05
N ASN A 54 4.08 32.39 6.06
CA ASN A 54 3.18 31.47 5.36
C ASN A 54 3.24 31.58 3.82
N ILE A 55 3.36 32.79 3.27
CA ILE A 55 3.44 33.02 1.81
C ILE A 55 4.82 32.60 1.28
N ASN A 56 5.87 32.88 2.07
CA ASN A 56 7.23 32.47 1.71
C ASN A 56 7.42 30.95 1.84
N GLU A 57 6.80 30.31 2.83
CA GLU A 57 6.84 28.85 3.01
C GLU A 57 6.11 28.13 1.88
N PHE A 58 4.95 28.63 1.43
CA PHE A 58 4.26 28.07 0.27
C PHE A 58 5.11 28.20 -1.02
N LYS A 59 5.68 29.37 -1.28
CA LYS A 59 6.60 29.60 -2.42
C LYS A 59 7.86 28.75 -2.31
N LEU A 60 8.39 28.55 -1.11
CA LEU A 60 9.53 27.65 -0.87
C LEU A 60 9.16 26.21 -1.18
N LYS A 61 8.00 25.75 -0.70
CA LYS A 61 7.51 24.38 -0.91
C LYS A 61 7.26 24.09 -2.39
N GLU A 62 6.70 25.04 -3.12
CA GLU A 62 6.53 24.96 -4.57
C GLU A 62 7.87 24.91 -5.31
N ARG A 63 8.83 25.77 -4.94
CA ARG A 63 10.19 25.76 -5.49
C ARG A 63 10.93 24.46 -5.16
N ILE A 64 10.76 23.91 -3.96
CA ILE A 64 11.31 22.62 -3.53
C ILE A 64 10.70 21.50 -4.38
N ASN A 65 9.39 21.53 -4.63
CA ASN A 65 8.73 20.52 -5.47
C ASN A 65 9.19 20.59 -6.93
N LEU A 66 9.38 21.80 -7.48
CA LEU A 66 9.95 22.00 -8.81
C LEU A 66 11.37 21.45 -8.88
N LYS A 67 12.23 21.77 -7.90
CA LYS A 67 13.60 21.27 -7.83
C LYS A 67 13.67 19.76 -7.61
N LYS A 68 12.74 19.18 -6.85
CA LYS A 68 12.60 17.71 -6.72
C LYS A 68 12.25 17.06 -8.05
N LYS A 69 11.31 17.63 -8.82
CA LYS A 69 10.97 17.14 -10.17
C LYS A 69 12.17 17.24 -11.12
N GLU A 70 12.89 18.36 -11.09
CA GLU A 70 14.10 18.57 -11.90
C GLU A 70 15.20 17.57 -11.53
N LEU A 71 15.41 17.32 -10.23
CA LEU A 71 16.37 16.33 -9.75
C LEU A 71 15.97 14.91 -10.18
N LEU A 72 14.68 14.54 -10.08
CA LEU A 72 14.21 13.25 -10.56
C LEU A 72 14.42 13.09 -12.08
N ASN A 73 14.19 14.15 -12.84
CA ASN A 73 14.42 14.15 -14.28
C ASN A 73 15.91 14.00 -14.61
N LEU A 74 16.78 14.77 -13.94
CA LEU A 74 18.23 14.64 -14.10
C LEU A 74 18.74 13.26 -13.67
N LYS A 75 18.17 12.68 -12.61
CA LYS A 75 18.48 11.31 -12.18
C LYS A 75 18.08 10.29 -13.25
N ALA A 76 16.90 10.43 -13.85
CA ALA A 76 16.47 9.58 -14.94
C ALA A 76 17.39 9.71 -16.16
N ILE A 77 17.76 10.94 -16.54
CA ILE A 77 18.71 11.20 -17.64
C ILE A 77 20.07 10.56 -17.34
N ASN A 78 20.59 10.69 -16.11
CA ASN A 78 21.87 10.07 -15.74
C ASN A 78 21.80 8.56 -15.78
N ILE A 79 20.72 7.93 -15.28
CA ILE A 79 20.53 6.48 -15.39
C ILE A 79 20.58 6.03 -16.85
N VAL A 80 19.93 6.77 -17.75
CA VAL A 80 19.96 6.47 -19.19
C VAL A 80 21.36 6.64 -19.77
N LYS A 81 22.09 7.69 -19.39
CA LYS A 81 23.49 7.90 -19.81
C LYS A 81 24.41 6.79 -19.32
N ASP A 82 24.30 6.42 -18.06
CA ASP A 82 25.11 5.34 -17.46
C ASP A 82 24.85 4.02 -18.20
N LYS A 83 23.58 3.73 -18.50
CA LYS A 83 23.20 2.55 -19.31
C LYS A 83 23.69 2.63 -20.75
N ALA A 84 23.71 3.81 -21.36
CA ALA A 84 24.27 4.00 -22.69
C ALA A 84 25.79 3.79 -22.71
N ILE A 85 26.51 4.26 -21.69
CA ILE A 85 27.95 4.03 -21.54
C ILE A 85 28.23 2.53 -21.34
N GLU A 86 27.50 1.87 -20.44
CA GLU A 86 27.61 0.42 -20.22
C GLU A 86 27.35 -0.35 -21.53
N SER A 87 26.35 0.06 -22.31
CA SER A 87 26.07 -0.54 -23.62
C SER A 87 27.20 -0.32 -24.64
N ILE A 88 27.88 0.83 -24.63
CA ILE A 88 29.02 1.11 -25.52
C ILE A 88 30.23 0.26 -25.10
N GLU A 89 30.49 0.12 -23.80
CA GLU A 89 31.57 -0.71 -23.28
C GLU A 89 31.37 -2.19 -23.64
N ILE A 90 30.16 -2.71 -23.44
CA ILE A 90 29.78 -4.06 -23.88
C ILE A 90 29.96 -4.20 -25.40
N GLY A 91 29.49 -3.21 -26.18
CA GLY A 91 29.65 -3.18 -27.63
C GLY A 91 31.12 -3.23 -28.07
N ARG A 92 32.01 -2.52 -27.37
CA ARG A 92 33.46 -2.54 -27.64
C ARG A 92 34.06 -3.93 -27.38
N VAL A 93 33.67 -4.58 -26.28
CA VAL A 93 34.11 -5.96 -25.97
C VAL A 93 33.63 -6.94 -27.04
N ILE A 94 32.37 -6.83 -27.46
CA ILE A 94 31.80 -7.67 -28.52
C ILE A 94 32.57 -7.46 -29.84
N ILE A 95 32.80 -6.22 -30.26
CA ILE A 95 33.53 -5.91 -31.51
C ILE A 95 34.96 -6.45 -31.45
N ASN A 96 35.66 -6.25 -30.33
CA ASN A 96 37.01 -6.78 -30.15
C ASN A 96 37.06 -8.31 -30.15
N SER A 97 36.01 -8.97 -29.67
CA SER A 97 35.88 -10.43 -29.67
C SER A 97 35.48 -11.00 -31.03
N LEU A 98 34.73 -10.26 -31.84
CA LEU A 98 34.33 -10.66 -33.19
C LEU A 98 35.43 -10.43 -34.23
N TYR A 99 36.33 -9.46 -33.98
CA TYR A 99 37.47 -9.15 -34.83
C TYR A 99 38.80 -9.16 -34.04
N PRO A 100 39.21 -10.31 -33.48
CA PRO A 100 40.47 -10.41 -32.75
C PRO A 100 41.65 -10.24 -33.72
N LYS A 101 42.73 -9.60 -33.24
CA LYS A 101 44.01 -9.57 -33.98
C LYS A 101 44.50 -11.02 -34.16
N GLU A 102 45.06 -11.31 -35.34
CA GLU A 102 45.25 -12.64 -35.96
C GLU A 102 45.92 -13.75 -35.12
N SER A 103 46.38 -13.49 -33.89
CA SER A 103 47.14 -14.41 -33.04
C SER A 103 46.36 -15.21 -31.97
N GLU A 104 45.07 -14.92 -31.70
CA GLU A 104 44.32 -15.52 -30.55
C GLU A 104 43.01 -16.26 -30.93
N LEU A 105 42.81 -16.50 -32.22
CA LEU A 105 41.51 -16.87 -32.84
C LEU A 105 40.84 -18.17 -32.36
N SER A 106 41.56 -19.19 -31.87
CA SER A 106 40.91 -20.48 -31.53
C SER A 106 40.41 -20.55 -30.08
N LEU A 107 41.19 -20.05 -29.13
CA LEU A 107 40.85 -20.12 -27.70
C LEU A 107 39.77 -19.08 -27.34
N GLN A 108 39.88 -17.85 -27.85
CA GLN A 108 38.89 -16.80 -27.60
C GLN A 108 37.53 -17.11 -28.21
N ASN A 109 37.48 -17.76 -29.38
CA ASN A 109 36.21 -18.18 -29.98
C ASN A 109 35.49 -19.25 -29.16
N SER A 110 36.22 -20.17 -28.51
CA SER A 110 35.60 -21.16 -27.62
C SER A 110 34.99 -20.50 -26.38
N GLN A 111 35.72 -19.60 -25.73
CA GLN A 111 35.26 -18.85 -24.55
C GLN A 111 34.09 -17.92 -24.89
N PHE A 112 34.12 -17.29 -26.07
CA PHE A 112 33.03 -16.44 -26.54
C PHE A 112 31.76 -17.25 -26.80
N ASN A 113 31.88 -18.44 -27.41
CA ASN A 113 30.74 -19.34 -27.60
C ASN A 113 30.18 -19.86 -26.27
N GLU A 114 31.02 -20.14 -25.28
CA GLU A 114 30.57 -20.47 -23.92
C GLU A 114 29.81 -19.30 -23.27
N LEU A 115 30.30 -18.07 -23.42
CA LEU A 115 29.60 -16.87 -22.94
C LEU A 115 28.26 -16.62 -23.67
N LEU A 116 28.18 -16.91 -24.96
CA LEU A 116 26.92 -16.87 -25.70
C LEU A 116 25.94 -17.93 -25.22
N ASN A 117 26.40 -19.17 -25.02
CA ASN A 117 25.55 -20.26 -24.54
C ASN A 117 25.03 -20.00 -23.12
N THR A 118 25.87 -19.47 -22.23
CA THR A 118 25.45 -19.08 -20.87
C THR A 118 24.46 -17.93 -20.90
N ARG A 119 24.69 -16.90 -21.72
CA ARG A 119 23.70 -15.83 -21.94
C ARG A 119 22.37 -16.39 -22.42
N ASP A 120 22.38 -17.26 -23.42
CA ASP A 120 21.16 -17.81 -24.01
C ASP A 120 20.41 -18.71 -23.03
N SER A 121 21.13 -19.43 -22.16
CA SER A 121 20.56 -20.14 -21.01
C SER A 121 19.86 -19.19 -20.05
N PHE A 122 20.51 -18.10 -19.63
CA PHE A 122 19.90 -17.12 -18.73
C PHE A 122 18.70 -16.41 -19.34
N VAL A 123 18.76 -16.06 -20.63
CA VAL A 123 17.62 -15.49 -21.35
C VAL A 123 16.46 -16.48 -21.40
N SER A 124 16.75 -17.76 -21.64
CA SER A 124 15.72 -18.81 -21.66
C SER A 124 15.08 -19.02 -20.29
N GLU A 125 15.87 -19.03 -19.21
CA GLU A 125 15.37 -19.09 -17.83
C GLU A 125 14.54 -17.86 -17.47
N PHE A 126 15.05 -16.67 -17.80
CA PHE A 126 14.34 -15.41 -17.59
C PHE A 126 12.99 -15.40 -18.30
N LEU A 127 12.93 -15.81 -19.56
CA LEU A 127 11.68 -15.87 -20.32
C LEU A 127 10.68 -16.87 -19.72
N LYS A 128 11.16 -18.02 -19.22
CA LYS A 128 10.30 -18.99 -18.51
C LYS A 128 9.73 -18.39 -17.22
N SER A 129 10.57 -17.81 -16.36
CA SER A 129 10.12 -17.17 -15.13
C SER A 129 9.20 -15.99 -15.40
N HIS A 130 9.46 -15.21 -16.45
CA HIS A 130 8.58 -14.12 -16.87
C HIS A 130 7.21 -14.63 -17.32
N GLN A 131 7.18 -15.73 -18.08
CA GLN A 131 5.92 -16.35 -18.49
C GLN A 131 5.13 -16.91 -17.29
N GLU A 132 5.79 -17.49 -16.30
CA GLU A 132 5.17 -17.92 -15.04
C GLU A 132 4.59 -16.74 -14.27
N LEU A 133 5.34 -15.63 -14.17
CA LEU A 133 4.87 -14.41 -13.52
C LEU A 133 3.62 -13.86 -14.21
N LEU A 134 3.58 -13.84 -15.54
CA LEU A 134 2.41 -13.40 -16.31
C LEU A 134 1.18 -14.29 -16.05
N LYS A 135 1.37 -15.60 -15.91
CA LYS A 135 0.28 -16.53 -15.55
C LYS A 135 -0.26 -16.21 -14.15
N VAL A 136 0.62 -16.07 -13.16
CA VAL A 136 0.24 -15.71 -11.79
C VAL A 136 -0.48 -14.37 -11.75
N GLN A 137 -0.01 -13.38 -12.51
CA GLN A 137 -0.66 -12.07 -12.63
C GLN A 137 -2.07 -12.20 -13.22
N ALA A 138 -2.26 -13.02 -14.25
CA ALA A 138 -3.57 -13.27 -14.84
C ALA A 138 -4.51 -14.02 -13.87
N GLU A 139 -4.00 -14.92 -13.05
CA GLU A 139 -4.79 -15.57 -11.99
C GLU A 139 -5.18 -14.59 -10.89
N MET A 140 -4.25 -13.73 -10.48
CA MET A 140 -4.51 -12.68 -9.49
C MET A 140 -5.61 -11.72 -9.95
N THR A 141 -5.58 -11.26 -11.20
CA THR A 141 -6.63 -10.37 -11.73
C THR A 141 -7.98 -11.06 -11.80
N LYS A 142 -8.03 -12.35 -12.19
CA LYS A 142 -9.26 -13.16 -12.14
C LYS A 142 -9.81 -13.29 -10.72
N LEU A 143 -8.95 -13.58 -9.74
CA LEU A 143 -9.34 -13.68 -8.33
C LEU A 143 -9.86 -12.35 -7.79
N GLN A 144 -9.18 -11.24 -8.10
CA GLN A 144 -9.65 -9.90 -7.73
C GLN A 144 -11.05 -9.62 -8.28
N GLN A 145 -11.28 -9.93 -9.56
CA GLN A 145 -12.60 -9.77 -10.17
C GLN A 145 -13.66 -10.65 -9.47
N ALA A 146 -13.33 -11.91 -9.15
CA ALA A 146 -14.23 -12.79 -8.43
C ALA A 146 -14.56 -12.28 -7.02
N VAL A 147 -13.59 -11.68 -6.32
CA VAL A 147 -13.82 -11.05 -5.01
C VAL A 147 -14.77 -9.88 -5.12
N ILE A 148 -14.60 -9.01 -6.12
CA ILE A 148 -15.49 -7.87 -6.36
C ILE A 148 -16.93 -8.34 -6.59
N VAL A 149 -17.13 -9.37 -7.42
CA VAL A 149 -18.46 -9.97 -7.66
C VAL A 149 -19.07 -10.51 -6.37
N ARG A 150 -18.31 -11.30 -5.59
CA ARG A 150 -18.81 -11.82 -4.30
C ARG A 150 -19.13 -10.72 -3.29
N GLN A 151 -18.35 -9.65 -3.26
CA GLN A 151 -18.62 -8.50 -2.38
C GLN A 151 -19.93 -7.81 -2.78
N HIS A 152 -20.19 -7.69 -4.08
CA HIS A 152 -21.45 -7.18 -4.58
C HIS A 152 -22.63 -8.06 -4.15
N ASP A 153 -22.52 -9.38 -4.34
CA ASP A 153 -23.55 -10.35 -3.94
C ASP A 153 -23.81 -10.34 -2.43
N ASN A 154 -22.74 -10.30 -1.62
CA ASN A 154 -22.85 -10.18 -0.16
C ASN A 154 -23.56 -8.89 0.25
N ARG A 155 -23.32 -7.78 -0.46
CA ARG A 155 -24.00 -6.50 -0.20
C ARG A 155 -25.49 -6.60 -0.53
N GLU A 156 -25.85 -7.25 -1.64
CA GLU A 156 -27.24 -7.49 -2.02
C GLU A 156 -27.96 -8.42 -1.03
N LEU A 157 -27.32 -9.50 -0.60
CA LEU A 157 -27.84 -10.39 0.44
C LEU A 157 -28.03 -9.65 1.77
N THR A 158 -27.07 -8.82 2.17
CA THR A 158 -27.17 -8.00 3.38
C THR A 158 -28.36 -7.03 3.31
N LYS A 159 -28.62 -6.43 2.14
CA LYS A 159 -29.82 -5.59 1.93
C LYS A 159 -31.10 -6.41 2.08
N LYS A 160 -31.16 -7.61 1.52
CA LYS A 160 -32.33 -8.52 1.66
C LYS A 160 -32.57 -8.90 3.12
N ILE A 161 -31.52 -9.28 3.86
CA ILE A 161 -31.60 -9.59 5.29
C ILE A 161 -32.13 -8.39 6.08
N LYS A 162 -31.63 -7.17 5.81
CA LYS A 162 -32.12 -5.95 6.48
C LYS A 162 -33.62 -5.72 6.23
N LYS A 163 -34.10 -5.93 5.00
CA LYS A 163 -35.54 -5.82 4.67
C LYS A 163 -36.39 -6.86 5.42
N ILE A 164 -35.90 -8.10 5.53
CA ILE A 164 -36.58 -9.16 6.28
C ILE A 164 -36.61 -8.84 7.78
N ASN A 165 -35.48 -8.38 8.34
CA ASN A 165 -35.42 -8.01 9.75
C ASN A 165 -36.36 -6.83 10.07
N GLN A 166 -36.42 -5.81 9.21
CA GLN A 166 -37.35 -4.69 9.37
C GLN A 166 -38.82 -5.13 9.35
N SER A 167 -39.19 -6.08 8.49
CA SER A 167 -40.55 -6.63 8.47
C SER A 167 -40.84 -7.54 9.67
N SER A 168 -39.84 -8.27 10.18
CA SER A 168 -39.99 -9.10 11.38
C SER A 168 -40.19 -8.28 12.68
N ILE A 169 -39.59 -7.09 12.78
CA ILE A 169 -39.78 -6.20 13.94
C ILE A 169 -41.24 -5.76 14.05
N GLY A 170 -41.90 -5.46 12.91
CA GLY A 170 -43.33 -5.15 12.88
C GLY A 170 -44.23 -6.34 13.22
N LEU A 171 -43.80 -7.56 12.87
CA LEU A 171 -44.51 -8.79 13.24
C LEU A 171 -44.45 -9.06 14.75
N ASN A 172 -43.29 -8.81 15.37
CA ASN A 172 -43.12 -9.00 16.82
C ASN A 172 -43.92 -8.00 17.65
N SER A 173 -44.03 -6.74 17.22
CA SER A 173 -44.90 -5.75 17.88
C SER A 173 -46.38 -6.13 17.75
N MET A 174 -46.81 -6.60 16.57
CA MET A 174 -48.17 -7.09 16.39
C MET A 174 -48.46 -8.33 17.26
N GLN A 175 -47.49 -9.24 17.40
CA GLN A 175 -47.63 -10.42 18.25
C GLN A 175 -47.78 -10.04 19.74
N SER A 176 -47.02 -9.04 20.21
CA SER A 176 -47.17 -8.54 21.58
C SER A 176 -48.53 -7.88 21.82
N ASP A 177 -49.05 -7.13 20.85
CA ASP A 177 -50.36 -6.49 20.96
C ASP A 177 -51.51 -7.51 20.98
N VAL A 178 -51.41 -8.57 20.17
CA VAL A 178 -52.37 -9.69 20.18
C VAL A 178 -52.31 -10.44 21.52
N SER A 179 -51.12 -10.65 22.11
CA SER A 179 -51.01 -11.30 23.41
C SER A 179 -51.58 -10.45 24.55
N ASN A 180 -51.37 -9.13 24.51
CA ASN A 180 -51.86 -8.18 25.50
C ASN A 180 -53.39 -8.03 25.42
N THR A 181 -53.96 -7.98 24.21
CA THR A 181 -55.42 -7.98 24.03
C THR A 181 -56.06 -9.27 24.50
N LYS A 182 -55.45 -10.44 24.23
CA LYS A 182 -55.89 -11.73 24.80
C LYS A 182 -55.86 -11.73 26.33
N ALA A 183 -54.80 -11.20 26.94
CA ALA A 183 -54.71 -11.09 28.40
C ALA A 183 -55.80 -10.18 28.99
N LYS A 184 -56.07 -9.02 28.37
CA LYS A 184 -57.16 -8.12 28.78
C LYS A 184 -58.53 -8.78 28.67
N ILE A 185 -58.79 -9.51 27.58
CA ILE A 185 -60.02 -10.27 27.40
C ILE A 185 -60.17 -11.33 28.50
N ALA A 186 -59.09 -12.04 28.86
CA ALA A 186 -59.11 -13.02 29.93
C ALA A 186 -59.41 -12.39 31.31
N ILE A 187 -58.86 -11.20 31.59
CA ILE A 187 -59.16 -10.46 32.83
C ILE A 187 -60.63 -10.06 32.88
N VAL A 188 -61.15 -9.43 31.81
CA VAL A 188 -62.55 -9.00 31.74
C VAL A 188 -63.49 -10.20 31.86
N LYS A 189 -63.14 -11.33 31.24
CA LYS A 189 -63.85 -12.60 31.38
C LYS A 189 -63.93 -13.06 32.84
N ASN A 190 -62.79 -13.12 33.53
CA ASN A 190 -62.74 -13.56 34.93
C ASN A 190 -63.51 -12.61 35.86
N VAL A 191 -63.44 -11.29 35.62
CA VAL A 191 -64.19 -10.29 36.37
C VAL A 191 -65.69 -10.45 36.16
N LEU A 192 -66.15 -10.65 34.92
CA LEU A 192 -67.56 -10.91 34.61
C LEU A 192 -68.06 -12.21 35.25
N GLN A 193 -67.25 -13.28 35.22
CA GLN A 193 -67.59 -14.53 35.90
C GLN A 193 -67.70 -14.33 37.41
N GLY A 194 -66.75 -13.62 38.03
CA GLY A 194 -66.78 -13.30 39.46
C GLY A 194 -68.01 -12.48 39.85
N LEU A 195 -68.30 -11.40 39.10
CA LEU A 195 -69.49 -10.57 39.31
C LEU A 195 -70.79 -11.38 39.23
N ILE A 196 -70.94 -12.24 38.23
CA ILE A 196 -72.13 -13.06 38.07
C ILE A 196 -72.26 -14.04 39.25
N LEU A 197 -71.17 -14.70 39.65
CA LEU A 197 -71.17 -15.66 40.77
C LEU A 197 -71.42 -14.99 42.13
N GLU A 198 -70.85 -13.79 42.36
CA GLU A 198 -70.96 -13.05 43.62
C GLU A 198 -72.25 -12.22 43.74
N SER A 199 -72.92 -11.93 42.61
CA SER A 199 -74.15 -11.11 42.59
C SER A 199 -75.36 -11.75 43.29
N GLY A 200 -75.29 -13.05 43.65
CA GLY A 200 -76.41 -13.77 44.26
C GLY A 200 -77.61 -13.99 43.33
N ILE A 201 -77.45 -13.68 42.04
CA ILE A 201 -78.47 -13.92 41.00
C ILE A 201 -78.47 -15.42 40.68
N ASN A 202 -79.67 -16.02 40.60
CA ASN A 202 -79.83 -17.44 40.27
C ASN A 202 -79.65 -17.65 38.75
N TRP A 203 -78.43 -17.45 38.27
CA TRP A 203 -78.06 -17.45 36.85
C TRP A 203 -78.26 -18.80 36.14
N VAL A 204 -78.46 -19.88 36.90
CA VAL A 204 -78.79 -21.21 36.38
C VAL A 204 -80.21 -21.26 35.82
N GLU A 205 -81.12 -20.45 36.36
CA GLU A 205 -82.52 -20.39 35.93
C GLU A 205 -82.74 -19.36 34.80
N ASP A 206 -81.83 -18.40 34.64
CA ASP A 206 -81.85 -17.41 33.57
C ASP A 206 -81.12 -17.94 32.32
N GLU A 207 -81.89 -18.34 31.32
CA GLU A 207 -81.39 -18.86 30.04
C GLU A 207 -80.44 -17.88 29.32
N TYR A 208 -80.65 -16.57 29.48
CA TYR A 208 -79.79 -15.55 28.88
C TYR A 208 -78.44 -15.48 29.59
N LEU A 209 -78.44 -15.50 30.92
CA LEU A 209 -77.21 -15.46 31.71
C LEU A 209 -76.41 -16.76 31.60
N LEU A 210 -77.09 -17.91 31.55
CA LEU A 210 -76.49 -19.21 31.29
C LEU A 210 -75.79 -19.25 29.93
N LYS A 211 -76.45 -18.73 28.89
CA LYS A 211 -75.86 -18.62 27.54
C LYS A 211 -74.67 -17.67 27.50
N LEU A 212 -74.71 -16.59 28.29
CA LEU A 212 -73.60 -15.65 28.43
C LEU A 212 -72.40 -16.29 29.15
N MET A 213 -72.66 -17.04 30.22
CA MET A 213 -71.65 -17.83 30.94
C MET A 213 -71.02 -18.92 30.07
N LEU A 214 -71.82 -19.62 29.27
CA LEU A 214 -71.33 -20.63 28.32
C LEU A 214 -70.51 -20.01 27.20
N LYS A 215 -70.94 -18.89 26.61
CA LYS A 215 -70.15 -18.14 25.61
C LYS A 215 -68.85 -17.59 26.17
N ILE A 216 -68.85 -17.23 27.45
CA ILE A 216 -67.65 -16.83 28.18
C ILE A 216 -66.76 -18.06 28.41
N GLY A 217 -67.31 -19.22 28.78
CA GLY A 217 -66.59 -20.46 29.07
C GLY A 217 -65.96 -21.14 27.84
N ASP A 218 -66.70 -21.23 26.74
CA ASP A 218 -66.32 -21.92 25.51
C ASP A 218 -65.60 -21.00 24.54
N LEU A 219 -64.28 -20.90 24.68
CA LEU A 219 -63.32 -20.54 23.63
C LEU A 219 -61.93 -20.93 24.17
N LYS A 220 -61.54 -22.18 23.91
CA LYS A 220 -60.13 -22.60 23.92
C LYS A 220 -59.48 -22.15 22.62
#